data_AF-A0A918P247-F1
#
_entry.id   AF-A0A918P247-F1
#
_cell.length_a   1.000
_cell.length_b   1.000
_cell.length_c   1.000
_cell.angle_alpha   90.00
_cell.angle_beta   90.00
_cell.angle_gamma   90.00
#
_symmetry.space_group_name_H-M   'P 1'
#
loop_
_entity.id
_entity.type
_entity.pdbx_description
1 polymer ?
#
loop_
_entity_poly.entity_id
_entity_poly.type
_entity_poly.pdbx_seq_one_letter_code
_entity_poly.pdbx_strand_id
1 'polypeptide(L)' 'MTVMKGMIPDAARQVAGSALQSTLVDSLGISLIGKQTHWNIVGPRFRSIHLQLDELGA' A
#
# COMPACT_ATOMS: atom_id res chain seq x y z
N MET A 1 4.47 6.64 35.78
CA MET A 1 4.14 6.20 34.41
C MET A 1 4.89 4.92 34.13
N THR A 2 4.19 3.83 33.81
CA THR A 2 4.83 2.55 33.49
C THR A 2 5.02 2.47 31.98
N VAL A 3 6.28 2.36 31.52
CA VAL A 3 6.59 2.13 30.11
C VAL A 3 6.34 0.65 29.81
N MET A 4 5.33 0.35 29.00
CA MET A 4 5.13 -1.00 28.50
C MET A 4 6.17 -1.31 27.42
N LYS A 5 7.09 -2.23 27.72
CA LYS A 5 8.07 -2.73 26.75
C LYS A 5 7.42 -3.81 25.89
N GLY A 6 7.59 -3.71 24.56
CA GLY A 6 7.02 -4.65 23.59
C GLY A 6 7.61 -6.06 23.71
N MET A 7 6.88 -7.06 23.22
CA MET A 7 7.26 -8.48 23.31
C MET A 7 8.47 -8.88 22.45
N ILE A 8 8.99 -7.97 21.62
CA ILE A 8 10.12 -8.23 20.71
C ILE A 8 11.32 -7.32 21.02
N PRO A 9 12.56 -7.81 20.81
CA PRO A 9 13.77 -7.01 21.01
C PRO A 9 13.76 -5.72 20.20
N ASP A 10 14.35 -4.66 20.76
CA ASP A 10 14.33 -3.32 20.15
C ASP A 10 14.92 -3.29 18.73
N ALA A 11 16.01 -4.04 18.50
CA ALA A 11 16.61 -4.18 17.17
C ALA A 11 15.66 -4.87 16.17
N ALA A 12 14.99 -5.95 16.58
CA ALA A 12 14.04 -6.66 15.72
C ALA A 12 12.82 -5.78 15.41
N ARG A 13 12.34 -5.01 16.40
CA ARG A 13 11.25 -4.04 16.22
C ARG A 13 11.62 -2.96 15.23
N GLN A 14 12.85 -2.44 15.27
CA GLN A 14 13.30 -1.40 14.35
C GLN A 14 13.40 -1.90 12.91
N VAL A 15 13.95 -3.10 12.72
CA VAL A 15 14.03 -3.73 11.39
C VAL A 15 12.63 -3.98 10.81
N ALA A 16 11.76 -4.64 11.58
CA ALA A 16 10.39 -4.92 11.15
C ALA A 16 9.60 -3.64 10.89
N GLY A 17 9.68 -2.66 11.79
CA GLY A 17 9.00 -1.38 11.65
C GLY A 17 9.43 -0.61 10.41
N SER A 18 10.74 -0.56 10.12
CA SER A 18 11.23 0.12 8.91
C SER A 18 10.77 -0.57 7.63
N ALA A 19 10.83 -1.90 7.58
CA ALA A 19 10.41 -2.67 6.41
C ALA A 19 8.90 -2.54 6.18
N LEU A 20 8.08 -2.73 7.22
CA LEU A 20 6.63 -2.61 7.13
C LEU A 20 6.20 -1.18 6.77
N GLN A 21 6.84 -0.16 7.32
CA GLN A 21 6.52 1.22 7.01
C GLN A 21 6.82 1.54 5.54
N SER A 22 7.96 1.08 5.01
CA SER A 22 8.28 1.26 3.59
C SER A 22 7.23 0.59 2.70
N THR A 23 6.93 -0.68 2.96
CA THR A 23 5.92 -1.43 2.20
C THR A 23 4.54 -0.80 2.29
N LEU A 24 4.15 -0.27 3.45
CA LEU A 24 2.88 0.42 3.63
C LEU A 24 2.80 1.67 2.75
N VAL A 25 3.86 2.49 2.75
CA VAL A 25 3.93 3.72 1.93
C VAL A 25 3.84 3.38 0.44
N ASP A 26 4.59 2.36 -0.01
CA ASP A 26 4.57 1.92 -1.41
C ASP A 26 3.19 1.39 -1.82
N SER A 27 2.56 0.59 -0.96
CA SER A 27 1.22 0.01 -1.21
C SER A 27 0.15 1.10 -1.29
N LEU A 28 0.20 2.10 -0.41
CA LEU A 28 -0.68 3.27 -0.47
C LEU A 28 -0.46 4.08 -1.75
N GLY A 29 0.81 4.32 -2.12
CA GLY A 29 1.15 5.03 -3.35
C GLY A 29 0.60 4.34 -4.59
N ILE A 30 0.76 3.02 -4.69
CA ILE A 30 0.23 2.22 -5.80
C ILE A 30 -1.31 2.27 -5.82
N SER A 31 -1.98 2.14 -4.68
CA SER A 31 -3.45 2.19 -4.59
C SER A 31 -4.00 3.54 -5.08
N LEU A 32 -3.38 4.65 -4.67
CA LEU A 32 -3.80 5.99 -5.08
C LEU A 32 -3.58 6.23 -6.58
N ILE A 33 -2.42 5.87 -7.12
CA ILE A 33 -2.12 5.98 -8.55
C ILE A 33 -3.03 5.06 -9.38
N GLY A 34 -3.31 3.86 -8.87
CA GLY A 34 -4.24 2.90 -9.47
C GLY A 34 -5.64 3.50 -9.62
N LYS A 35 -6.19 4.10 -8.55
CA LYS A 35 -7.50 4.78 -8.60
C LYS A 35 -7.50 6.01 -9.50
N GLN A 36 -6.44 6.83 -9.46
CA GLN A 36 -6.29 7.95 -10.39
C GLN A 36 -6.36 7.47 -11.85
N THR A 37 -5.68 6.38 -12.18
CA THR A 37 -5.70 5.79 -13.53
C THR A 37 -7.07 5.21 -13.85
N HIS A 38 -7.69 4.47 -12.93
CA HIS A 38 -9.01 3.87 -13.08
C HIS A 38 -10.09 4.90 -13.42
N TRP A 39 -10.05 6.09 -12.81
CA TRP A 39 -10.99 7.18 -13.09
C TRP A 39 -10.72 7.92 -14.40
N ASN A 40 -9.45 8.04 -14.83
CA ASN A 40 -9.06 8.92 -15.93
C ASN A 40 -8.67 8.19 -17.23
N ILE A 41 -8.61 6.86 -17.22
CA ILE A 41 -8.27 6.11 -18.43
C ILE A 41 -9.37 6.22 -19.49
N VAL A 42 -8.96 6.43 -20.74
CA VAL A 42 -9.85 6.53 -21.90
C VAL A 42 -9.28 5.76 -23.10
N GLY A 43 -10.13 5.40 -24.06
CA GLY A 43 -9.71 4.76 -25.32
C GLY A 43 -10.14 3.30 -25.48
N PRO A 44 -9.63 2.61 -26.51
CA PRO A 44 -9.95 1.21 -26.76
C PRO A 44 -9.65 0.35 -25.54
N ARG A 45 -10.49 -0.68 -25.30
CA ARG A 45 -10.37 -1.60 -24.16
C ARG A 45 -10.60 -0.98 -22.77
N PHE A 46 -11.10 0.27 -22.68
CA PHE A 46 -11.45 0.97 -21.44
C PHE A 46 -12.01 0.05 -20.36
N ARG A 47 -13.12 -0.66 -20.65
CA ARG A 47 -13.80 -1.51 -19.67
C ARG A 47 -12.89 -2.60 -19.08
N SER A 48 -12.09 -3.26 -19.92
CA SER A 48 -11.21 -4.34 -19.44
C SER A 48 -10.08 -3.82 -18.54
N ILE A 49 -9.49 -2.68 -18.89
CA ILE A 49 -8.39 -2.10 -18.11
C ILE A 49 -8.93 -1.44 -16.84
N HIS A 50 -10.08 -0.77 -16.92
CA HIS A 50 -10.76 -0.18 -15.77
C HIS A 50 -11.07 -1.24 -14.69
N LEU A 51 -11.58 -2.41 -15.09
CA LEU A 51 -11.84 -3.53 -14.16
C LEU A 51 -10.54 -4.13 -13.59
N GLN A 52 -9.51 -4.31 -14.42
CA GLN A 52 -8.20 -4.80 -13.94
C GLN A 52 -7.55 -3.84 -12.93
N LEU A 53 -7.67 -2.53 -13.14
CA LEU A 53 -7.16 -1.53 -12.20
C LEU A 53 -7.94 -1.52 -10.88
N ASP A 54 -9.19 -1.96 -10.88
CA ASP A 54 -10.01 -2.05 -9.67
C ASP A 54 -9.57 -3.23 -8.78
N GLU A 55 -9.16 -4.35 -9.39
CA GLU A 55 -8.60 -5.52 -8.69
C GLU A 55 -7.25 -5.22 -8.00
N LEU A 56 -6.49 -4.23 -8.48
CA LEU A 56 -5.19 -3.86 -7.89
C LEU A 56 -5.30 -3.02 -6.61
N GLY A 57 -6.47 -2.41 -6.36
CA GLY A 57 -6.70 -1.53 -5.22
C GLY A 57 -7.49 -2.16 -4.07
N ALA A 58 -7.92 -3.42 -4.23
CA ALA A 58 -8.55 -4.25 -3.19
C ALA A 58 -7.48 -5.07 -2.43
#